data_AF-A0A9E3U2R7-F1
#
_entry.id   AF-A0A9E3U2R7-F1
#
_cell.length_a   1.000
_cell.length_b   1.000
_cell.length_c   1.000
_cell.angle_alpha   90.00
_cell.angle_beta   90.00
_cell.angle_gamma   90.00
#
_symmetry.space_group_name_H-M   'P 1'
#
loop_
_entity.id
_entity.type
_entity.pdbx_description
1 polymer ?
#
loop_
_entity_poly.entity_id
_entity_poly.type
_entity_poly.pdbx_seq_one_letter_code
_entity_poly.pdbx_strand_id
1 'polypeptide(L)'
;MIAMRALSALALGAAVAACGADVDPSSGGASTADDEIAVAARCDREYGGKLRAKIAAARERLVAHDTPFARVVREALDAGRVEPLPFCKMTRSDFDELAKDTDVSALGATRDEQYAALRRAEAPGMRSLHAQLYGYQWETRIYLAPGVSDARMLASLAHETIHVLRRAHERNYDDQRVVCVEELEAYKAERLVLKAELTAAEIDALRSEVQDLYELDKLRDGACTYR
;
A
#
# COMPACT_ATOMS: atom_id res chain seq x y z
N MET A 1 -13.34 -1.88 -6.01
CA MET A 1 -14.18 -1.00 -5.17
C MET A 1 -13.53 -0.90 -3.80
N ILE A 2 -12.61 0.04 -3.64
CA ILE A 2 -12.11 0.46 -2.33
C ILE A 2 -12.87 1.76 -2.07
N ALA A 3 -13.83 1.72 -1.16
CA ALA A 3 -14.45 2.92 -0.63
C ALA A 3 -13.56 3.38 0.52
N MET A 4 -12.68 4.36 0.26
CA MET A 4 -11.99 5.09 1.31
C MET A 4 -13.06 5.95 1.99
N ARG A 5 -13.73 5.38 3.00
CA ARG A 5 -14.74 6.11 3.78
C ARG A 5 -14.07 7.27 4.50
N ALA A 6 -14.44 8.49 4.13
CA ALA A 6 -14.22 9.67 4.95
C ALA A 6 -14.89 9.46 6.33
N LEU A 7 -14.08 9.21 7.36
CA LEU A 7 -14.53 9.08 8.74
C LEU A 7 -14.89 10.46 9.29
N SER A 8 -16.17 10.80 9.22
CA SER A 8 -16.79 11.83 10.05
C SER A 8 -16.84 11.33 11.49
N ALA A 9 -16.02 11.91 12.36
CA ALA A 9 -16.03 11.65 13.80
C ALA A 9 -17.25 12.32 14.45
N LEU A 10 -18.24 11.53 14.86
CA LEU A 10 -19.21 11.92 15.88
C LEU A 10 -18.83 11.23 17.19
N ALA A 11 -18.34 12.03 18.13
CA ALA A 11 -18.08 11.59 19.50
C ALA A 11 -19.41 11.53 20.26
N LEU A 12 -19.76 10.34 20.78
CA LEU A 12 -20.65 10.21 21.93
C LEU A 12 -19.91 9.46 23.03
N GLY A 13 -19.74 10.15 24.16
CA GLY A 13 -19.19 9.57 25.38
C GLY A 13 -20.18 8.64 26.06
N ALA A 14 -19.64 7.58 26.65
CA ALA A 14 -20.24 6.89 27.77
C ALA A 14 -19.11 6.49 28.74
N ALA A 15 -19.14 7.07 29.93
CA ALA A 15 -18.30 6.67 31.03
C ALA A 15 -18.82 5.34 31.60
N VAL A 16 -17.93 4.36 31.75
CA VAL A 16 -18.17 3.20 32.61
C VAL A 16 -16.98 3.07 33.55
N ALA A 17 -17.25 3.33 34.82
CA ALA A 17 -16.37 3.00 35.92
C ALA A 17 -16.55 1.52 36.28
N ALA A 18 -15.46 0.76 36.35
CA ALA A 18 -15.41 -0.50 37.08
C ALA A 18 -13.99 -0.78 37.57
N CYS A 19 -13.88 -0.99 38.87
CA CYS A 19 -12.66 -1.24 39.63
C CYS A 19 -12.15 -2.68 39.46
N GLY A 20 -10.82 -2.84 39.56
CA GLY A 20 -10.21 -3.97 40.26
C GLY A 20 -9.63 -5.08 39.39
N ALA A 21 -8.32 -5.03 39.16
CA ALA A 21 -7.35 -6.09 39.51
C ALA A 21 -5.96 -5.62 39.06
N ASP A 22 -5.07 -5.39 40.02
CA ASP A 22 -3.64 -5.19 39.77
C ASP A 22 -3.06 -6.44 39.12
N VAL A 23 -2.88 -6.39 37.80
CA VAL A 23 -2.01 -7.31 37.07
C VAL A 23 -0.80 -6.50 36.66
N ASP A 24 0.33 -6.84 37.27
CA ASP A 24 1.65 -6.30 37.03
C ASP A 24 1.99 -6.27 35.53
N PRO A 25 2.04 -5.09 34.86
CA PRO A 25 2.37 -5.00 33.45
C PRO A 25 3.89 -4.89 33.30
N SER A 26 4.62 -5.91 33.74
CA SER A 26 6.08 -5.94 33.58
C SER A 26 6.61 -7.33 33.31
N SER A 27 6.32 -7.83 32.12
CA SER A 27 7.25 -8.73 31.43
C SER A 27 7.31 -8.33 29.97
N GLY A 28 7.98 -7.21 29.71
CA GLY A 28 8.60 -6.96 28.41
C GLY A 28 9.67 -8.02 28.18
N GLY A 29 9.24 -9.23 27.82
CA GLY A 29 10.13 -10.29 27.38
C GLY A 29 10.80 -9.80 26.12
N ALA A 30 12.09 -9.46 26.22
CA ALA A 30 12.89 -9.14 25.07
C ALA A 30 12.78 -10.31 24.09
N SER A 31 12.28 -10.03 22.87
CA SER A 31 12.26 -10.99 21.76
C SER A 31 13.65 -11.58 21.61
N THR A 32 13.75 -12.91 21.63
CA THR A 32 15.04 -13.55 21.38
C THR A 32 15.39 -13.47 19.89
N ALA A 33 16.68 -13.60 19.55
CA ALA A 33 17.09 -13.68 18.15
C ALA A 33 16.42 -14.86 17.42
N ASP A 34 16.16 -15.96 18.12
CA ASP A 34 15.46 -17.13 17.58
C ASP A 34 14.00 -16.81 17.23
N ASP A 35 13.32 -16.00 18.06
CA ASP A 35 11.96 -15.53 17.78
C ASP A 35 11.94 -14.67 16.51
N GLU A 36 12.89 -13.75 16.36
CA GLU A 36 12.99 -12.90 15.17
C GLU A 36 13.22 -13.72 13.90
N ILE A 37 14.08 -14.74 13.96
CA ILE A 37 14.33 -15.68 12.87
C ILE A 37 13.05 -16.44 12.51
N ALA A 38 12.33 -16.97 13.50
CA ALA A 38 11.09 -17.71 13.28
C ALA A 38 10.00 -16.83 12.65
N VAL A 39 9.88 -15.58 13.11
CA VAL A 39 8.97 -14.57 12.57
C VAL A 39 9.29 -14.25 11.12
N ALA A 40 10.57 -13.97 10.81
CA ALA A 40 11.01 -13.70 9.45
C ALA A 40 10.73 -14.88 8.51
N ALA A 41 11.04 -16.11 8.96
CA ALA A 41 10.78 -17.33 8.20
C ALA A 41 9.29 -17.54 7.92
N ARG A 42 8.41 -17.24 8.88
CA ARG A 42 6.96 -17.32 8.67
C ARG A 42 6.49 -16.33 7.60
N CYS A 43 6.90 -15.07 7.70
CA CYS A 43 6.56 -14.05 6.71
C CYS A 43 7.00 -14.47 5.29
N ASP A 44 8.22 -15.02 5.17
CA ASP A 44 8.74 -15.48 3.87
C ASP A 44 7.98 -16.70 3.31
N ARG A 45 7.64 -17.68 4.14
CA ARG A 45 6.86 -18.84 3.67
C ARG A 45 5.45 -18.47 3.26
N GLU A 46 4.76 -17.67 4.07
CA GLU A 46 3.34 -17.40 3.87
C GLU A 46 3.07 -16.37 2.76
N TYR A 47 3.94 -15.36 2.65
CA TYR A 47 3.74 -14.21 1.77
C TYR A 47 4.91 -13.96 0.82
N GLY A 48 6.15 -14.03 1.31
CA GLY A 48 7.34 -13.69 0.51
C GLY A 48 7.52 -14.58 -0.73
N GLY A 49 7.41 -15.91 -0.59
CA GLY A 49 7.53 -16.84 -1.72
C GLY A 49 6.45 -16.64 -2.78
N LYS A 50 5.19 -16.44 -2.34
CA LYS A 50 4.06 -16.18 -3.24
C LYS A 50 4.22 -14.86 -3.97
N LEU A 51 4.65 -13.80 -3.26
CA LEU A 51 4.90 -12.50 -3.87
C LEU A 51 6.03 -12.59 -4.91
N ARG A 52 7.16 -13.25 -4.59
CA ARG A 52 8.26 -13.42 -5.55
C ARG A 52 7.80 -14.10 -6.84
N ALA A 53 6.98 -15.15 -6.75
CA ALA A 53 6.41 -15.82 -7.93
C ALA A 53 5.52 -14.87 -8.76
N LYS A 54 4.67 -14.07 -8.09
CA LYS A 54 3.81 -13.07 -8.74
C LYS A 54 4.61 -11.95 -9.42
N ILE A 55 5.69 -11.48 -8.77
CA ILE A 55 6.59 -10.48 -9.34
C ILE A 55 7.36 -11.04 -10.54
N ALA A 56 7.79 -12.30 -10.49
CA ALA A 56 8.41 -12.96 -11.64
C ALA A 56 7.46 -13.01 -12.85
N ALA A 57 6.21 -13.44 -12.65
CA ALA A 57 5.20 -13.43 -13.71
C ALA A 57 4.90 -12.01 -14.23
N ALA A 58 4.82 -11.01 -13.34
CA ALA A 58 4.66 -9.62 -13.74
C ALA A 58 5.84 -9.11 -14.58
N ARG A 59 7.08 -9.48 -14.21
CA ARG A 59 8.31 -9.17 -14.98
C ARG A 59 8.28 -9.78 -16.38
N GLU A 60 7.84 -11.04 -16.52
CA GLU A 60 7.64 -11.66 -17.84
C GLU A 60 6.64 -10.87 -18.69
N ARG A 61 5.54 -10.40 -18.09
CA ARG A 61 4.55 -9.57 -18.80
C ARG A 61 5.10 -8.20 -19.18
N LEU A 62 5.91 -7.57 -18.33
CA LEU A 62 6.60 -6.33 -18.68
C LEU A 62 7.51 -6.52 -19.91
N VAL A 63 8.20 -7.67 -20.01
CA VAL A 63 9.00 -8.03 -21.19
C VAL A 63 8.10 -8.24 -22.40
N ALA A 64 6.99 -8.96 -22.26
CA ALA A 64 6.09 -9.29 -23.36
C ALA A 64 5.37 -8.05 -23.94
N HIS A 65 4.94 -7.11 -23.11
CA HIS A 65 4.26 -5.89 -23.57
C HIS A 65 5.22 -4.86 -24.18
N ASP A 66 6.44 -4.76 -23.66
CA ASP A 66 7.53 -3.88 -24.13
C ASP A 66 7.12 -2.43 -24.50
N THR A 67 6.15 -1.87 -23.78
CA THR A 67 5.79 -0.46 -23.92
C THR A 67 6.90 0.43 -23.34
N PRO A 68 7.00 1.71 -23.74
CA PRO A 68 7.98 2.63 -23.15
C PRO A 68 7.93 2.63 -21.61
N PHE A 69 6.72 2.65 -21.05
CA PHE A 69 6.55 2.62 -19.60
C PHE A 69 6.86 1.26 -18.96
N ALA A 70 6.55 0.14 -19.64
CA ALA A 70 6.96 -1.17 -19.16
C ALA A 70 8.49 -1.28 -19.04
N ARG A 71 9.26 -0.67 -19.96
CA ARG A 71 10.73 -0.59 -19.86
C ARG A 71 11.17 0.18 -18.62
N VAL A 72 10.55 1.33 -18.36
CA VAL A 72 10.82 2.15 -17.15
C VAL A 72 10.61 1.33 -15.87
N VAL A 73 9.52 0.56 -15.78
CA VAL A 73 9.25 -0.30 -14.62
C VAL A 73 10.31 -1.39 -14.49
N ARG A 74 10.69 -2.07 -15.59
CA ARG A 74 11.77 -3.09 -15.56
C ARG A 74 13.08 -2.48 -15.07
N GLU A 75 13.50 -1.37 -15.65
CA GLU A 75 14.73 -0.67 -15.28
C GLU A 75 14.74 -0.20 -13.82
N ALA A 76 13.59 0.24 -13.30
CA ALA A 76 13.47 0.62 -11.89
C ALA A 76 13.67 -0.59 -10.95
N LEU A 77 13.08 -1.73 -11.31
CA LEU A 77 13.21 -2.98 -10.55
C LEU A 77 14.62 -3.59 -10.67
N ASP A 78 15.23 -3.54 -11.85
CA ASP A 78 16.57 -4.11 -12.10
C ASP A 78 17.67 -3.28 -11.44
N ALA A 79 17.51 -1.96 -11.40
CA ALA A 79 18.43 -1.06 -10.71
C ALA A 79 18.23 -1.03 -9.18
N GLY A 80 17.26 -1.77 -8.64
CA GLY A 80 16.93 -1.74 -7.20
C GLY A 80 16.37 -0.40 -6.72
N ARG A 81 15.88 0.46 -7.62
CA ARG A 81 15.21 1.73 -7.28
C ARG A 81 13.82 1.50 -6.70
N VAL A 82 13.23 0.35 -7.00
CA VAL A 82 11.94 -0.12 -6.47
C VAL A 82 12.15 -1.52 -5.89
N GLU A 83 11.77 -1.70 -4.63
CA GLU A 83 11.89 -2.97 -3.91
C GLU A 83 10.50 -3.52 -3.54
N PRO A 84 9.98 -4.53 -4.26
CA PRO A 84 8.72 -5.17 -3.93
C PRO A 84 8.86 -6.12 -2.73
N LEU A 85 8.10 -5.85 -1.68
CA LEU A 85 8.09 -6.58 -0.41
C LEU A 85 6.66 -6.99 -0.01
N PRO A 86 6.47 -8.07 0.76
CA PRO A 86 5.18 -8.32 1.39
C PRO A 86 4.99 -7.37 2.59
N PHE A 87 3.75 -7.03 2.95
CA PHE A 87 3.45 -6.14 4.08
C PHE A 87 4.11 -6.57 5.40
N CYS A 88 4.25 -7.88 5.67
CA CYS A 88 4.94 -8.37 6.87
C CYS A 88 6.45 -8.07 6.93
N LYS A 89 7.06 -7.55 5.85
CA LYS A 89 8.44 -7.06 5.82
C LYS A 89 8.55 -5.55 6.05
N MET A 90 7.44 -4.84 6.25
CA MET A 90 7.48 -3.42 6.63
C MET A 90 8.43 -3.16 7.80
N THR A 91 9.12 -2.03 7.73
CA THR A 91 9.83 -1.49 8.89
C THR A 91 8.83 -0.84 9.85
N ARG A 92 9.28 -0.53 11.06
CA ARG A 92 8.41 0.16 12.03
C ARG A 92 7.99 1.54 11.51
N SER A 93 8.91 2.29 10.94
CA SER A 93 8.62 3.63 10.40
C SER A 93 7.59 3.57 9.28
N ASP A 94 7.76 2.67 8.32
CA ASP A 94 6.82 2.51 7.20
C ASP A 94 5.43 2.08 7.69
N PHE A 95 5.36 1.22 8.71
CA PHE A 95 4.11 0.84 9.34
C PHE A 95 3.43 2.02 10.04
N ASP A 96 4.18 2.82 10.80
CA ASP A 96 3.63 3.97 11.52
C ASP A 96 3.06 5.02 10.55
N GLU A 97 3.66 5.15 9.36
CA GLU A 97 3.15 6.00 8.27
C GLU A 97 1.88 5.45 7.64
N LEU A 98 1.88 4.16 7.24
CA LEU A 98 0.68 3.47 6.74
C LEU A 98 -0.51 3.62 7.71
N ALA A 99 -0.21 3.48 9.00
CA ALA A 99 -1.16 3.43 10.09
C ALA A 99 -1.86 4.78 10.37
N LYS A 100 -1.40 5.89 9.78
CA LYS A 100 -2.08 7.20 9.87
C LYS A 100 -3.39 7.20 9.09
N ASP A 101 -3.41 6.56 7.93
CA ASP A 101 -4.49 6.66 6.96
C ASP A 101 -5.19 5.32 6.67
N THR A 102 -4.72 4.23 7.29
CA THR A 102 -5.26 2.86 7.10
C THR A 102 -5.77 2.29 8.42
N ASP A 103 -6.95 1.64 8.39
CA ASP A 103 -7.48 0.90 9.53
C ASP A 103 -6.71 -0.42 9.72
N VAL A 104 -5.80 -0.40 10.70
CA VAL A 104 -4.98 -1.53 11.15
C VAL A 104 -5.47 -2.14 12.47
N SER A 105 -6.67 -1.79 12.95
CA SER A 105 -7.21 -2.28 14.22
C SER A 105 -7.33 -3.81 14.29
N ALA A 106 -7.50 -4.47 13.15
CA ALA A 106 -7.53 -5.94 13.05
C ALA A 106 -6.17 -6.61 13.36
N LEU A 107 -5.09 -5.85 13.48
CA LEU A 107 -3.75 -6.33 13.86
C LEU A 107 -3.50 -6.24 15.38
N GLY A 108 -4.34 -5.56 16.17
CA GLY A 108 -4.14 -5.41 17.61
C GLY A 108 -4.75 -4.13 18.18
N ALA A 109 -4.78 -4.02 19.51
CA ALA A 109 -5.35 -2.86 20.21
C ALA A 109 -4.37 -1.68 20.28
N THR A 110 -3.08 -1.98 20.38
CA THR A 110 -2.01 -0.96 20.43
C THR A 110 -1.14 -0.97 19.18
N ARG A 111 -0.40 0.12 18.93
CA ARG A 111 0.53 0.21 17.77
C ARG A 111 1.61 -0.88 17.82
N ASP A 112 2.12 -1.20 19.00
CA ASP A 112 3.14 -2.23 19.17
C ASP A 112 2.59 -3.63 18.89
N GLU A 113 1.39 -3.92 19.39
CA GLU A 113 0.69 -5.17 19.06
C GLU A 113 0.43 -5.28 17.56
N GLN A 114 -0.05 -4.20 16.93
CA GLN A 114 -0.36 -4.17 15.51
C GLN A 114 0.89 -4.42 14.65
N TYR A 115 1.99 -3.73 14.95
CA TYR A 115 3.25 -3.95 14.24
C TYR A 115 3.79 -5.36 14.46
N ALA A 116 3.75 -5.87 15.70
CA ALA A 116 4.21 -7.22 16.00
C ALA A 116 3.38 -8.28 15.27
N ALA A 117 2.05 -8.13 15.22
CA ALA A 117 1.15 -9.01 14.50
C ALA A 117 1.40 -8.97 12.98
N LEU A 118 1.67 -7.77 12.43
CA LEU A 118 2.06 -7.59 11.03
C LEU A 118 3.35 -8.36 10.71
N ARG A 119 4.39 -8.17 11.53
CA ARG A 119 5.68 -8.87 11.39
C ARG A 119 5.53 -10.38 11.50
N ARG A 120 4.71 -10.85 12.44
CA ARG A 120 4.34 -12.27 12.58
C ARG A 120 3.50 -12.77 11.41
N ALA A 121 3.02 -11.90 10.54
CA ALA A 121 2.16 -12.25 9.41
C ALA A 121 0.87 -12.96 9.88
N GLU A 122 0.25 -12.41 10.93
CA GLU A 122 -0.97 -12.96 11.50
C GLU A 122 -2.14 -12.87 10.51
N ALA A 123 -2.77 -14.02 10.24
CA ALA A 123 -3.71 -14.17 9.14
C ALA A 123 -4.93 -13.22 9.20
N PRO A 124 -5.58 -12.97 10.36
CA PRO A 124 -6.70 -12.03 10.43
C PRO A 124 -6.31 -10.61 9.99
N GLY A 125 -5.24 -10.07 10.57
CA GLY A 125 -4.76 -8.73 10.24
C GLY A 125 -4.25 -8.62 8.80
N MET A 126 -3.48 -9.60 8.32
CA MET A 126 -3.02 -9.63 6.93
C MET A 126 -4.18 -9.72 5.92
N ARG A 127 -5.24 -10.49 6.23
CA ARG A 127 -6.44 -10.54 5.37
C ARG A 127 -7.17 -9.20 5.36
N SER A 128 -7.32 -8.57 6.52
CA SER A 128 -7.92 -7.24 6.62
C SER A 128 -7.14 -6.23 5.78
N LEU A 129 -5.82 -6.22 5.93
CA LEU A 129 -4.94 -5.32 5.19
C LEU A 129 -5.02 -5.55 3.67
N HIS A 130 -4.98 -6.80 3.22
CA HIS A 130 -5.08 -7.14 1.79
C HIS A 130 -6.47 -6.90 1.19
N ALA A 131 -7.52 -6.85 2.00
CA ALA A 131 -8.86 -6.50 1.55
C ALA A 131 -9.00 -4.98 1.33
N GLN A 132 -8.23 -4.19 2.07
CA GLN A 132 -8.20 -2.73 1.97
C GLN A 132 -7.20 -2.24 0.93
N LEU A 133 -6.01 -2.83 0.88
CA LEU A 133 -4.87 -2.37 0.10
C LEU A 133 -4.32 -3.47 -0.80
N TYR A 134 -4.16 -3.15 -2.07
CA TYR A 134 -3.46 -4.01 -3.03
C TYR A 134 -1.96 -3.68 -3.10
N GLY A 135 -1.61 -2.43 -2.81
CA GLY A 135 -0.27 -1.90 -2.78
C GLY A 135 -0.17 -0.75 -1.77
N TYR A 136 1.07 -0.47 -1.34
CA TYR A 136 1.43 0.73 -0.58
C TYR A 136 2.91 1.01 -0.84
N GLN A 137 3.26 2.25 -1.17
CA GLN A 137 4.65 2.67 -1.37
C GLN A 137 5.17 3.49 -0.19
N TRP A 138 6.45 3.31 0.11
CA TRP A 138 7.19 4.20 1.01
C TRP A 138 8.66 4.24 0.62
N GLU A 139 9.21 5.44 0.39
CA GLU A 139 10.57 5.64 -0.11
C GLU A 139 10.82 4.85 -1.41
N THR A 140 11.71 3.86 -1.39
CA THR A 140 12.03 2.96 -2.52
C THR A 140 11.28 1.63 -2.45
N ARG A 141 10.47 1.40 -1.41
CA ARG A 141 9.82 0.12 -1.13
C ARG A 141 8.36 0.16 -1.56
N ILE A 142 7.89 -0.94 -2.11
CA ILE A 142 6.47 -1.13 -2.41
C ILE A 142 6.00 -2.42 -1.73
N TYR A 143 4.92 -2.33 -0.98
CA TYR A 143 4.34 -3.42 -0.21
C TYR A 143 3.12 -3.94 -0.94
N LEU A 144 3.16 -5.20 -1.37
CA LEU A 144 2.14 -5.76 -2.27
C LEU A 144 1.47 -6.98 -1.67
N ALA A 145 0.16 -7.09 -1.90
CA ALA A 145 -0.63 -8.26 -1.49
C ALA A 145 -0.45 -9.41 -2.50
N PRO A 146 0.10 -10.58 -2.12
CA PRO A 146 0.33 -11.69 -3.06
C PRO A 146 -0.96 -12.42 -3.51
N GLY A 147 -2.09 -12.13 -2.88
CA GLY A 147 -3.39 -12.78 -3.16
C GLY A 147 -4.13 -12.26 -4.39
N VAL A 148 -3.59 -11.26 -5.09
CA VAL A 148 -4.24 -10.66 -6.26
C VAL A 148 -3.98 -11.48 -7.55
N SER A 149 -4.82 -11.28 -8.57
CA SER A 149 -4.61 -11.88 -9.90
C SER A 149 -3.33 -11.36 -10.56
N ASP A 150 -2.75 -12.07 -11.53
CA ASP A 150 -1.53 -11.62 -12.22
C ASP A 150 -1.76 -10.33 -13.01
N ALA A 151 -2.98 -10.13 -13.50
CA ALA A 151 -3.43 -8.88 -14.10
C ALA A 151 -3.34 -7.72 -13.11
N ARG A 152 -3.92 -7.90 -11.91
CA ARG A 152 -3.91 -6.87 -10.87
C ARG A 152 -2.53 -6.68 -10.27
N MET A 153 -1.71 -7.73 -10.14
CA MET A 153 -0.32 -7.63 -9.68
C MET A 153 0.49 -6.72 -10.61
N LEU A 154 0.39 -6.91 -11.94
CA LEU A 154 1.10 -6.04 -12.89
C LEU A 154 0.63 -4.59 -12.78
N ALA A 155 -0.68 -4.36 -12.64
CA ALA A 155 -1.23 -3.02 -12.46
C ALA A 155 -0.72 -2.38 -11.15
N SER A 156 -0.83 -3.06 -10.02
CA SER A 156 -0.33 -2.58 -8.72
C SER A 156 1.19 -2.35 -8.74
N LEU A 157 1.96 -3.23 -9.38
CA LEU A 157 3.40 -3.03 -9.54
C LEU A 157 3.70 -1.74 -10.31
N ALA A 158 3.00 -1.48 -11.41
CA ALA A 158 3.15 -0.26 -12.21
C ALA A 158 2.71 1.00 -11.43
N HIS A 159 1.58 0.91 -10.72
CA HIS A 159 0.99 1.97 -9.90
C HIS A 159 1.96 2.39 -8.78
N GLU A 160 2.41 1.46 -7.95
CA GLU A 160 3.31 1.79 -6.84
C GLU A 160 4.70 2.21 -7.34
N THR A 161 5.18 1.65 -8.45
CA THR A 161 6.46 2.04 -9.06
C THR A 161 6.46 3.53 -9.44
N ILE A 162 5.38 4.03 -10.05
CA ILE A 162 5.38 5.45 -10.46
C ILE A 162 5.32 6.38 -9.25
N HIS A 163 4.65 6.00 -8.17
CA HIS A 163 4.73 6.76 -6.92
C HIS A 163 6.17 6.83 -6.36
N VAL A 164 6.89 5.71 -6.34
CA VAL A 164 8.31 5.69 -5.93
C VAL A 164 9.14 6.62 -6.82
N LEU A 165 9.01 6.48 -8.15
CA LEU A 165 9.77 7.28 -9.12
C LEU A 165 9.48 8.78 -9.02
N ARG A 166 8.28 9.15 -8.57
CA ARG A 166 7.85 10.55 -8.37
C ARG A 166 8.10 11.07 -6.96
N ARG A 167 8.64 10.21 -6.08
CA ARG A 167 8.86 10.47 -4.64
C ARG A 167 7.56 10.93 -3.97
N ALA A 168 6.48 10.20 -4.22
CA ALA A 168 5.15 10.54 -3.72
C ALA A 168 5.12 10.70 -2.17
N HIS A 169 5.88 9.88 -1.45
CA HIS A 169 5.99 9.97 0.02
C HIS A 169 6.50 11.33 0.55
N GLU A 170 7.11 12.17 -0.29
CA GLU A 170 7.58 13.52 0.07
C GLU A 170 6.56 14.63 -0.20
N ARG A 171 5.37 14.27 -0.70
CA ARG A 171 4.35 15.22 -1.11
C ARG A 171 3.34 15.46 0.00
N ASN A 172 2.68 16.63 -0.06
CA ASN A 172 1.64 16.98 0.88
C ASN A 172 0.30 16.33 0.49
N TYR A 173 0.02 15.14 1.00
CA TYR A 173 -1.23 14.41 0.75
C TYR A 173 -2.45 15.01 1.48
N ASP A 174 -2.27 16.02 2.34
CA ASP A 174 -3.40 16.82 2.87
C ASP A 174 -4.02 17.73 1.79
N ASP A 175 -3.30 18.00 0.69
CA ASP A 175 -3.82 18.75 -0.45
C ASP A 175 -4.45 17.77 -1.47
N GLN A 176 -5.77 17.81 -1.57
CA GLN A 176 -6.53 17.00 -2.53
C GLN A 176 -6.04 17.12 -3.98
N ARG A 177 -5.45 18.26 -4.40
CA ARG A 177 -4.88 18.40 -5.75
C ARG A 177 -3.66 17.53 -5.92
N VAL A 178 -2.80 17.48 -4.90
CA VAL A 178 -1.62 16.62 -4.89
C VAL A 178 -2.06 15.16 -4.97
N VAL A 179 -3.02 14.76 -4.14
CA VAL A 179 -3.63 13.41 -4.20
C VAL A 179 -4.14 13.13 -5.61
N CYS A 180 -4.95 14.02 -6.19
CA CYS A 180 -5.50 13.77 -7.52
C CYS A 180 -4.41 13.57 -8.59
N VAL A 181 -3.34 14.39 -8.56
CA VAL A 181 -2.29 14.27 -9.58
C VAL A 181 -1.46 13.02 -9.39
N GLU A 182 -1.06 12.70 -8.16
CA GLU A 182 -0.26 11.50 -7.90
C GLU A 182 -1.04 10.23 -8.25
N GLU A 183 -2.31 10.17 -7.85
CA GLU A 183 -3.18 9.03 -8.16
C GLU A 183 -3.50 8.95 -9.65
N LEU A 184 -3.76 10.08 -10.33
CA LEU A 184 -3.98 10.07 -11.79
C LEU A 184 -2.76 9.55 -12.55
N GLU A 185 -1.55 9.96 -12.16
CA GLU A 185 -0.33 9.41 -12.78
C GLU A 185 -0.16 7.92 -12.47
N ALA A 186 -0.56 7.47 -11.28
CA ALA A 186 -0.57 6.06 -10.90
C ALA A 186 -1.57 5.22 -11.72
N TYR A 187 -2.80 5.70 -11.91
CA TYR A 187 -3.79 5.06 -12.75
C TYR A 187 -3.41 5.09 -14.24
N LYS A 188 -2.73 6.15 -14.71
CA LYS A 188 -2.15 6.18 -16.06
C LYS A 188 -1.06 5.10 -16.20
N ALA A 189 -0.19 4.94 -15.21
CA ALA A 189 0.84 3.91 -15.20
C ALA A 189 0.27 2.48 -15.32
N GLU A 190 -0.86 2.19 -14.65
CA GLU A 190 -1.55 0.91 -14.80
C GLU A 190 -1.96 0.59 -16.24
N ARG A 191 -2.28 1.61 -17.05
CA ARG A 191 -2.67 1.43 -18.46
C ARG A 191 -1.46 1.46 -19.37
N LEU A 192 -0.51 2.37 -19.15
CA LEU A 192 0.69 2.53 -19.96
C LEU A 192 1.64 1.33 -19.89
N VAL A 193 1.53 0.49 -18.87
CA VAL A 193 2.26 -0.79 -18.82
C VAL A 193 1.77 -1.80 -19.88
N LEU A 194 0.55 -1.61 -20.40
CA LEU A 194 -0.08 -2.50 -21.39
C LEU A 194 -0.15 -1.91 -22.80
N LYS A 195 -0.03 -0.58 -22.94
CA LYS A 195 -0.05 0.11 -24.24
C LYS A 195 0.89 1.31 -24.28
N ALA A 196 1.28 1.73 -25.49
CA ALA A 196 2.30 2.76 -25.68
C ALA A 196 1.87 4.17 -25.23
N GLU A 197 0.60 4.52 -25.45
CA GLU A 197 0.06 5.86 -25.16
C GLU A 197 -1.41 5.82 -24.75
N LEU A 198 -1.85 6.87 -24.05
CA LEU A 198 -3.25 7.11 -23.68
C LEU A 198 -3.81 8.25 -24.53
N THR A 199 -5.03 8.09 -25.02
CA THR A 199 -5.78 9.16 -25.67
C THR A 199 -6.28 10.19 -24.64
N ALA A 200 -6.62 11.39 -25.09
CA ALA A 200 -7.21 12.41 -24.21
C ALA A 200 -8.49 11.92 -23.52
N ALA A 201 -9.37 11.21 -24.26
CA ALA A 201 -10.61 10.67 -23.71
C ALA A 201 -10.37 9.64 -22.61
N GLU A 202 -9.34 8.79 -22.73
CA GLU A 202 -8.97 7.84 -21.68
C GLU A 202 -8.39 8.55 -20.46
N ILE A 203 -7.57 9.58 -20.65
CA ILE A 203 -7.04 10.38 -19.53
C ILE A 203 -8.18 11.09 -18.79
N ASP A 204 -9.15 11.63 -19.51
CA ASP A 204 -10.32 12.28 -18.90
C ASP A 204 -11.18 11.28 -18.13
N ALA A 205 -11.40 10.07 -18.68
CA ALA A 205 -12.10 9.00 -17.97
C ALA A 205 -11.37 8.57 -16.69
N LEU A 206 -10.03 8.42 -16.74
CA LEU A 206 -9.23 8.11 -15.56
C LEU A 206 -9.29 9.22 -14.52
N ARG A 207 -9.31 10.49 -14.95
CA ARG A 207 -9.45 11.62 -14.03
C ARG A 207 -10.77 11.56 -13.28
N SER A 208 -11.88 11.32 -13.98
CA SER A 208 -13.18 11.15 -13.34
C SER A 208 -13.19 9.96 -12.38
N GLU A 209 -12.62 8.82 -12.76
CA GLU A 209 -12.49 7.64 -11.90
C GLU A 209 -11.72 7.96 -10.60
N VAL A 210 -10.59 8.68 -10.69
CA VAL A 210 -9.79 9.09 -9.52
C VAL A 210 -10.56 10.06 -8.63
N GLN A 211 -11.27 11.04 -9.21
CA GLN A 211 -12.07 11.98 -8.43
C GLN A 211 -13.17 11.29 -7.63
N ASP A 212 -13.85 10.31 -8.26
CA ASP A 212 -14.90 9.52 -7.61
C ASP A 212 -14.34 8.61 -6.51
N LEU A 213 -13.22 7.92 -6.77
CA LEU A 213 -12.62 6.96 -5.83
C LEU A 213 -12.10 7.61 -4.55
N TYR A 214 -11.55 8.82 -4.67
CA TYR A 214 -10.93 9.54 -3.54
C TYR A 214 -11.86 10.61 -2.95
N GLU A 215 -13.14 10.61 -3.31
CA GLU A 215 -14.14 11.58 -2.84
C GLU A 215 -13.61 13.02 -2.96
N LEU A 216 -12.97 13.35 -4.09
CA LEU A 216 -12.35 14.66 -4.33
C LEU A 216 -13.37 15.70 -4.80
N ASP A 217 -14.59 15.59 -4.29
CA ASP A 217 -15.78 16.38 -4.66
C ASP A 217 -15.61 17.90 -4.43
N LYS A 218 -14.69 18.28 -3.54
CA LYS A 218 -14.33 19.69 -3.29
C LYS A 218 -13.39 20.27 -4.35
N LEU A 219 -12.79 19.45 -5.21
CA LEU A 219 -11.99 19.92 -6.33
C LEU A 219 -12.88 20.30 -7.52
N ARG A 220 -12.70 21.52 -8.04
CA ARG A 220 -13.34 21.93 -9.30
C ARG A 220 -12.84 21.07 -10.46
N ASP A 221 -13.67 20.91 -11.49
CA ASP A 221 -13.28 20.26 -12.75
C ASP A 221 -11.96 20.83 -13.30
N GLY A 222 -11.05 19.93 -13.70
CA GLY A 222 -9.73 20.28 -14.23
C GLY A 222 -8.65 20.61 -13.17
N ALA A 223 -8.93 20.44 -11.88
CA ALA A 223 -7.98 20.78 -10.80
C ALA A 223 -6.85 19.77 -10.57
N CYS A 224 -6.84 18.62 -11.27
CA CYS A 224 -5.78 17.61 -11.17
C CYS A 224 -4.58 18.00 -12.04
N THR A 225 -3.99 19.16 -11.75
CA THR A 225 -2.79 19.68 -12.42
C THR A 225 -1.88 20.33 -11.38
N TYR A 226 -0.57 20.19 -11.53
CA TYR A 226 0.37 21.07 -10.83
C TYR A 226 0.24 22.46 -11.44
N ARG A 227 0.09 23.48 -10.59
CA ARG A 227 0.25 24.88 -11.02
C ARG A 227 1.73 25.24 -11.09
#